data_AF-A0A2E2AZW5-F1
#
_entry.id   AF-A0A2E2AZW5-F1
#
_cell.length_a   1.000
_cell.length_b   1.000
_cell.length_c   1.000
_cell.angle_alpha   90.00
_cell.angle_beta   90.00
_cell.angle_gamma   90.00
#
_symmetry.space_group_name_H-M   'P 1'
#
loop_
_entity.id
_entity.type
_entity.pdbx_description
1 polymer ?
#
loop_
_entity_poly.entity_id
_entity_poly.type
_entity_poly.pdbx_seq_one_letter_code
_entity_poly.pdbx_strand_id
1 'polypeptide(L)'
;MKPGLFSKPITTRQIILYGIVWTVLLELLTVMLRFGFSLESSRHTASTVGILTMGLRIHHGYIGFVMLIAAWFFKSKPIVFAWILILGIALFASDMIHHFLVLWPITGSPQFHLVYPY
;
A
#
# COMPACT_ATOMS: atom_id res chain seq x y z
N MET A 1 -5.88 -24.81 -27.32
CA MET A 1 -5.84 -24.26 -25.94
C MET A 1 -6.11 -22.76 -26.00
N LYS A 2 -7.13 -22.25 -25.30
CA LYS A 2 -7.31 -20.79 -25.19
C LYS A 2 -6.14 -20.24 -24.38
N PRO A 3 -5.46 -19.19 -24.84
CA PRO A 3 -4.36 -18.61 -24.08
C PRO A 3 -4.92 -18.11 -22.74
N GLY A 4 -4.31 -18.55 -21.64
CA GLY A 4 -4.78 -18.23 -20.29
C GLY A 4 -4.74 -16.73 -20.03
N LEU A 5 -5.50 -16.26 -19.03
CA LEU A 5 -5.62 -14.83 -18.67
C LEU A 5 -4.25 -14.12 -18.46
N PHE A 6 -3.18 -14.90 -18.26
CA PHE A 6 -1.79 -14.47 -18.06
C PHE A 6 -0.91 -14.55 -19.31
N SER A 7 -1.44 -14.78 -20.50
CA SER A 7 -0.62 -14.94 -21.71
C SER A 7 -0.27 -13.62 -22.41
N LYS A 8 -1.01 -12.54 -22.10
CA LYS A 8 -0.85 -11.24 -22.76
C LYS A 8 -0.16 -10.27 -21.80
N PRO A 9 0.85 -9.51 -22.28
CA PRO A 9 1.45 -8.43 -21.49
C PRO A 9 0.37 -7.42 -21.07
N ILE A 10 0.49 -6.92 -19.84
CA ILE A 10 -0.38 -5.87 -19.33
C ILE A 10 0.08 -4.54 -19.93
N THR A 11 -0.84 -3.82 -20.56
CA THR A 11 -0.57 -2.51 -21.18
C THR A 11 -0.40 -1.41 -20.13
N THR A 12 0.28 -0.31 -20.48
CA THR A 12 0.41 0.87 -19.59
C THR A 12 -0.94 1.40 -19.12
N ARG A 13 -1.94 1.46 -20.00
CA ARG A 13 -3.30 1.87 -19.63
C ARG A 13 -3.90 0.95 -18.56
N GLN A 14 -3.70 -0.36 -18.68
CA GLN A 14 -4.16 -1.31 -17.67
C GLN A 14 -3.39 -1.19 -16.37
N ILE A 15 -2.07 -0.95 -16.40
CA ILE A 15 -1.29 -0.69 -15.18
C ILE A 15 -1.85 0.51 -14.43
N ILE A 16 -2.14 1.61 -15.13
CA ILE A 16 -2.72 2.82 -14.52
C ILE A 16 -4.11 2.52 -13.95
N LEU A 17 -5.00 1.93 -14.75
CA LEU A 17 -6.38 1.64 -14.32
C LEU A 17 -6.41 0.67 -13.14
N TYR A 18 -5.64 -0.43 -13.20
CA TYR A 18 -5.56 -1.39 -12.12
C TYR A 18 -4.90 -0.78 -10.88
N GLY A 19 -3.87 0.06 -11.05
CA GLY A 19 -3.26 0.82 -9.96
C GLY A 19 -4.29 1.68 -9.23
N ILE A 20 -5.07 2.48 -9.97
CA ILE A 20 -6.14 3.32 -9.39
C ILE A 20 -7.19 2.47 -8.67
N VAL A 21 -7.67 1.40 -9.31
CA VAL A 21 -8.68 0.51 -8.71
C VAL A 21 -8.15 -0.10 -7.41
N TRP A 22 -6.93 -0.62 -7.42
CA TRP A 22 -6.31 -1.20 -6.22
C TRP A 22 -6.04 -0.16 -5.14
N THR A 23 -5.60 1.05 -5.49
CA THR A 23 -5.45 2.17 -4.54
C THR A 23 -6.76 2.45 -3.83
N VAL A 24 -7.86 2.58 -4.59
CA VAL A 24 -9.19 2.87 -4.03
C VAL A 24 -9.67 1.71 -3.15
N LEU A 25 -9.50 0.46 -3.58
CA LEU A 25 -9.92 -0.70 -2.79
C LEU A 25 -9.14 -0.81 -1.46
N LEU A 26 -7.81 -0.61 -1.50
CA LEU A 26 -6.98 -0.59 -0.31
C LEU A 26 -7.35 0.56 0.62
N GLU A 27 -7.63 1.74 0.06
CA GLU A 27 -8.03 2.90 0.86
C GLU A 27 -9.41 2.71 1.52
N LEU A 28 -10.38 2.16 0.80
CA LEU A 28 -11.67 1.85 1.39
C LEU A 28 -11.54 0.84 2.53
N LEU A 29 -10.67 -0.17 2.36
CA LEU A 29 -10.35 -1.12 3.40
C LEU A 29 -9.66 -0.43 4.61
N THR A 30 -8.66 0.42 4.39
CA THR A 30 -7.94 1.12 5.47
C THR A 30 -8.88 2.06 6.24
N VAL A 31 -9.73 2.81 5.54
CA VAL A 31 -10.75 3.68 6.13
C VAL A 31 -11.78 2.89 6.92
N MET A 32 -12.28 1.77 6.37
CA MET A 32 -13.22 0.89 7.09
C MET A 32 -12.59 0.33 8.37
N LEU A 33 -11.35 -0.15 8.31
CA LEU A 33 -10.65 -0.66 9.49
C LEU A 33 -10.38 0.46 10.51
N ARG A 34 -9.97 1.63 10.05
CA ARG A 34 -9.64 2.77 10.92
C ARG A 34 -10.86 3.35 11.62
N PHE A 35 -11.91 3.68 10.87
CA PHE A 35 -13.06 4.41 11.39
C PHE A 35 -14.26 3.51 11.70
N GLY A 36 -14.42 2.39 10.99
CA GLY A 36 -15.48 1.42 11.26
C GLY A 36 -15.16 0.49 12.43
N PHE A 37 -13.91 0.02 12.53
CA PHE A 37 -13.46 -0.88 13.61
C PHE A 37 -12.58 -0.19 14.66
N SER A 38 -12.34 1.12 14.53
CA SER A 38 -11.49 1.91 15.45
C SER A 38 -10.08 1.33 15.61
N LEU A 39 -9.54 0.72 14.56
CA LEU A 39 -8.20 0.13 14.59
C LEU A 39 -7.14 1.20 14.39
N GLU A 40 -6.32 1.40 15.42
CA GLU A 40 -5.16 2.28 15.39
C GLU A 40 -3.88 1.46 15.53
N SER A 41 -2.96 1.57 14.56
CA SER A 41 -1.70 0.83 14.65
C SER A 41 -0.87 1.28 15.86
N SER A 42 -0.86 2.57 16.20
CA SER A 42 -0.20 3.09 17.42
C SER A 42 -0.62 2.36 18.70
N ARG A 43 -1.86 1.90 18.80
CA ARG A 43 -2.37 1.19 19.98
C ARG A 43 -2.28 -0.33 19.84
N HIS A 44 -2.71 -0.86 18.70
CA HIS A 44 -2.95 -2.31 18.56
C HIS A 44 -1.75 -3.09 18.05
N THR A 45 -0.80 -2.43 17.37
CA THR A 45 0.39 -3.11 16.81
C THR A 45 1.68 -2.75 17.56
N ALA A 46 1.64 -1.77 18.46
CA ALA A 46 2.81 -1.38 19.25
C ALA A 46 3.38 -2.54 20.11
N SER A 47 2.51 -3.30 20.78
CA SER A 47 2.92 -4.42 21.67
C SER A 47 3.27 -5.71 20.94
N THR A 48 3.15 -5.75 19.62
CA THR A 48 3.45 -6.94 18.80
C THR A 48 4.48 -6.59 17.73
N VAL A 49 4.02 -5.95 16.65
CA VAL A 49 4.87 -5.52 15.54
C VAL A 49 5.92 -4.53 16.03
N GLY A 50 5.54 -3.56 16.88
CA GLY A 50 6.48 -2.58 17.42
C GLY A 50 7.63 -3.19 18.22
N ILE A 51 7.40 -4.28 18.97
CA ILE A 51 8.49 -4.97 19.67
C ILE A 51 9.40 -5.69 18.67
N LEU A 52 8.80 -6.41 17.71
CA LEU A 52 9.54 -7.18 16.70
C LEU A 52 10.41 -6.29 15.80
N THR A 53 9.96 -5.06 15.55
CA THR A 53 10.64 -4.09 14.69
C THR A 53 11.46 -3.06 15.48
N MET A 54 11.71 -3.31 16.77
CA MET A 54 12.47 -2.40 17.66
C MET A 54 11.93 -0.96 17.66
N GLY A 55 10.60 -0.82 17.62
CA GLY A 55 9.88 0.45 17.63
C GLY A 55 9.59 1.03 16.25
N LEU A 56 10.06 0.43 15.15
CA LEU A 56 9.76 0.94 13.81
C LEU A 56 8.31 0.67 13.43
N ARG A 57 7.61 1.73 12.98
CA ARG A 57 6.24 1.61 12.52
C ARG A 57 6.23 1.31 11.03
N ILE A 58 5.75 0.13 10.66
CA ILE A 58 5.68 -0.27 9.26
C ILE A 58 4.40 0.28 8.66
N HIS A 59 4.55 1.25 7.77
CA HIS A 59 3.49 1.73 6.90
C HIS A 59 3.41 0.84 5.65
N HIS A 60 2.22 0.53 5.16
CA HIS A 60 2.09 -0.23 3.92
C HIS A 60 2.66 0.54 2.72
N GLY A 61 2.77 1.87 2.82
CA GLY A 61 3.47 2.68 1.83
C GLY A 61 4.97 2.36 1.72
N TYR A 62 5.64 1.92 2.78
CA TYR A 62 7.04 1.48 2.71
C TYR A 62 7.19 0.20 1.91
N ILE A 63 6.26 -0.74 2.09
CA ILE A 63 6.20 -1.97 1.28
C ILE A 63 5.96 -1.60 -0.18
N GLY A 64 5.01 -0.69 -0.44
CA GLY A 64 4.74 -0.16 -1.77
C GLY A 64 5.99 0.43 -2.42
N PHE A 65 6.73 1.28 -1.70
CA PHE A 65 7.96 1.90 -2.19
C PHE A 65 9.06 0.87 -2.50
N VAL A 66 9.28 -0.12 -1.62
CA VAL A 66 10.23 -1.21 -1.89
C VAL A 66 9.80 -2.01 -3.12
N MET A 67 8.51 -2.28 -3.31
CA MET A 67 8.00 -2.96 -4.51
C MET A 67 8.25 -2.14 -5.78
N LEU A 68 8.09 -0.82 -5.74
CA LEU A 68 8.38 0.05 -6.89
C LEU A 68 9.86 -0.03 -7.30
N ILE A 69 10.78 -0.03 -6.34
CA ILE A 69 12.21 -0.25 -6.60
C ILE A 69 12.44 -1.66 -7.15
N ALA A 70 11.82 -2.67 -6.52
CA ALA A 70 11.94 -4.07 -6.92
C ALA A 70 11.49 -4.31 -8.36
N ALA A 71 10.45 -3.60 -8.83
CA ALA A 71 9.94 -3.72 -10.20
C ALA A 71 11.05 -3.55 -11.25
N TRP A 72 12.04 -2.68 -11.01
CA TRP A 72 13.15 -2.46 -11.94
C TRP A 72 13.94 -3.73 -12.26
N PHE A 73 14.06 -4.66 -11.31
CA PHE A 73 14.78 -5.92 -11.48
C PHE A 73 13.99 -6.97 -12.27
N PHE A 74 12.70 -6.76 -12.50
CA PHE A 74 11.81 -7.72 -13.19
C PHE A 74 11.40 -7.28 -14.60
N LYS A 75 12.03 -6.26 -15.19
CA LYS A 75 11.70 -5.76 -16.53
C LYS A 75 11.71 -6.83 -17.63
N SER A 76 12.55 -7.86 -17.50
CA SER A 76 12.61 -8.99 -18.44
C SER A 76 11.39 -9.92 -18.36
N LYS A 77 10.56 -9.80 -17.32
CA LYS A 77 9.35 -10.58 -17.07
C LYS A 77 8.13 -9.65 -17.06
N PRO A 78 7.55 -9.30 -18.22
CA PRO A 78 6.60 -8.18 -18.35
C PRO A 78 5.36 -8.29 -17.47
N ILE A 79 4.85 -9.51 -17.25
CA ILE A 79 3.68 -9.74 -16.38
C ILE A 79 4.03 -9.54 -14.91
N VAL A 80 5.18 -10.05 -14.48
CA VAL A 80 5.67 -9.90 -13.10
C VAL A 80 5.97 -8.43 -12.83
N PHE A 81 6.68 -7.77 -13.74
CA PHE A 81 6.93 -6.33 -13.70
C PHE A 81 5.63 -5.54 -13.51
N ALA A 82 4.63 -5.79 -14.36
CA ALA A 82 3.38 -5.06 -14.33
C ALA A 82 2.64 -5.23 -13.00
N TRP A 83 2.55 -6.46 -12.47
CA TRP A 83 1.88 -6.69 -11.19
C TRP A 83 2.62 -6.09 -10.00
N ILE A 84 3.96 -6.21 -9.95
CA ILE A 84 4.75 -5.55 -8.90
C ILE A 84 4.54 -4.03 -8.97
N LEU A 85 4.51 -3.46 -10.17
CA LEU A 85 4.30 -2.03 -10.36
C LEU A 85 2.88 -1.60 -9.93
N ILE A 86 1.85 -2.33 -10.34
CA ILE A 86 0.45 -2.07 -9.94
C ILE A 86 0.31 -2.10 -8.41
N LEU A 87 0.77 -3.17 -7.77
CA LEU A 87 0.65 -3.34 -6.32
C LEU A 87 1.53 -2.34 -5.55
N GLY A 88 2.73 -2.04 -6.05
CA GLY A 88 3.62 -1.03 -5.48
C GLY A 88 3.00 0.37 -5.51
N ILE A 89 2.44 0.78 -6.66
CA ILE A 89 1.70 2.05 -6.79
C ILE A 89 0.51 2.07 -5.84
N ALA A 90 -0.27 0.99 -5.81
CA ALA A 90 -1.49 0.93 -5.02
C ALA A 90 -1.24 1.06 -3.52
N LEU A 91 -0.27 0.31 -2.98
CA LEU A 91 0.12 0.38 -1.57
C LEU A 91 0.67 1.76 -1.20
N PHE A 92 1.59 2.29 -2.02
CA PHE A 92 2.20 3.59 -1.76
C PHE A 92 1.17 4.72 -1.82
N ALA A 93 0.38 4.79 -2.89
CA ALA A 93 -0.61 5.84 -3.07
C ALA A 93 -1.72 5.75 -2.02
N SER A 94 -2.22 4.55 -1.69
CA SER A 94 -3.23 4.40 -0.63
C SER A 94 -2.69 4.90 0.71
N ASP A 95 -1.46 4.54 1.10
CA ASP A 95 -0.88 5.02 2.35
C ASP A 95 -0.78 6.55 2.40
N MET A 96 -0.32 7.18 1.31
CA MET A 96 -0.25 8.64 1.23
C MET A 96 -1.62 9.30 1.29
N ILE A 97 -2.61 8.76 0.57
CA ILE A 97 -3.99 9.25 0.60
C ILE A 97 -4.54 9.10 2.03
N HIS A 98 -4.37 7.94 2.65
CA HIS A 98 -4.86 7.68 3.99
C HIS A 98 -4.32 8.67 5.00
N HIS A 99 -3.01 8.89 5.01
CA HIS A 99 -2.38 9.75 5.99
C HIS A 99 -2.63 11.24 5.72
N PHE A 100 -2.48 11.68 4.47
CA PHE A 100 -2.47 13.12 4.16
C PHE A 100 -3.81 13.67 3.66
N LEU A 101 -4.65 12.84 3.05
CA LEU A 101 -5.94 13.28 2.49
C LEU A 101 -7.17 12.76 3.26
N VAL A 102 -7.00 11.77 4.14
CA VAL A 102 -8.11 11.22 4.94
C VAL A 102 -7.92 11.48 6.43
N LEU A 103 -6.88 10.91 7.04
CA LEU A 103 -6.59 11.07 8.47
C LEU A 103 -6.37 12.52 8.82
N TRP A 104 -5.49 13.23 8.10
CA TRP A 104 -5.15 14.59 8.48
C TRP A 104 -6.38 15.53 8.49
N PRO A 105 -7.25 15.58 7.47
CA PRO A 105 -8.45 16.41 7.53
C PRO A 105 -9.45 15.99 8.62
N ILE A 106 -9.56 14.69 8.94
CA ILE A 106 -10.57 14.18 9.88
C ILE A 106 -10.10 14.28 11.34
N THR A 107 -8.83 13.95 11.60
CA THR A 107 -8.29 13.82 12.97
C THR A 107 -7.32 14.95 13.34
N GLY A 108 -7.02 15.87 12.42
CA GLY A 108 -6.11 17.00 12.64
C GLY A 108 -4.62 16.63 12.65
N SER A 109 -4.28 15.36 12.39
CA SER A 109 -2.89 14.86 12.32
C SER A 109 -2.79 13.75 11.30
N PRO A 110 -1.74 13.73 10.45
CA PRO A 110 -1.55 12.65 9.50
C PRO A 110 -1.17 11.33 10.19
N GLN A 111 -0.69 11.35 11.44
CA GLN A 111 -0.20 10.16 12.16
C GLN A 111 0.84 9.35 11.36
N PHE A 112 1.69 10.03 10.58
CA PHE A 112 2.73 9.43 9.76
C PHE A 112 4.06 9.40 10.54
N HIS A 113 4.18 8.46 11.48
CA HIS A 113 5.33 8.38 12.39
C HIS A 113 6.25 7.23 11.98
N LEU A 114 7.56 7.49 11.87
CA LEU A 114 8.57 6.47 11.57
C LEU A 114 8.73 5.45 12.72
N VAL A 115 8.49 5.89 13.95
CA VAL A 115 8.60 5.12 15.19
C VAL A 115 7.25 5.17 15.90
N TYR A 116 6.90 4.12 16.63
CA TYR A 116 5.70 4.16 17.49
C TYR A 116 5.83 5.32 18.49
N PRO A 117 4.83 6.21 18.59
CA PRO A 117 4.85 7.28 19.59
C PRO A 117 4.74 6.67 21.00
N TYR A 118 5.53 7.20 21.93
CA TYR A 118 5.52 6.86 23.35
C TYR A 118 4.30 7.44 24.06
#